data_AF-A9IP90-F1
#
_entry.id   AF-A9IP90-F1
#
_cell.length_a   1.000
_cell.length_b   1.000
_cell.length_c   1.000
_cell.angle_alpha   90.00
_cell.angle_beta   90.00
_cell.angle_gamma   90.00
#
_symmetry.space_group_name_H-M   'P 1'
#
loop_
_entity.id
_entity.type
_entity.pdbx_description
1 polymer ?
#
loop_
_entity_poly.entity_id
_entity_poly.type
_entity_poly.pdbx_seq_one_letter_code
_entity_poly.pdbx_strand_id
1 'polypeptide(L)'
;MIFTSFELENFKGIGEPVKIDLSGGDRSFPFILVGNNESGKTTTLQGIHLLSQLCLGKQLTDEDFASIRPKTAFFDEDIVLSTTILLDETEIEKLAKIKILKKIKDDLSEKSQTLHLSFSIFI
;
A
#
# COMPACT_ATOMS: atom_id res chain seq x y z
N MET A 1 -3.30 -10.64 -9.50
CA MET A 1 -2.60 -9.94 -8.42
C MET A 1 -3.67 -9.57 -7.46
N ILE A 2 -3.60 -10.11 -6.25
CA ILE A 2 -4.70 -9.98 -5.29
C ILE A 2 -4.15 -9.42 -3.99
N PHE A 3 -4.58 -8.22 -3.63
CA PHE A 3 -4.27 -7.62 -2.34
C PHE A 3 -5.02 -8.36 -1.22
N THR A 4 -4.31 -8.75 -0.18
CA THR A 4 -4.86 -9.48 0.97
C THR A 4 -4.81 -8.68 2.26
N SER A 5 -3.99 -7.62 2.32
CA SER A 5 -4.01 -6.69 3.45
C SER A 5 -3.54 -5.29 3.06
N PHE A 6 -3.92 -4.28 3.83
CA PHE A 6 -3.39 -2.92 3.76
C PHE A 6 -3.11 -2.39 5.15
N GLU A 7 -2.02 -1.64 5.29
CA GLU A 7 -1.64 -0.92 6.49
C GLU A 7 -1.13 0.47 6.10
N LEU A 8 -1.71 1.50 6.72
CA LEU A 8 -1.39 2.90 6.49
C LEU A 8 -1.09 3.56 7.83
N GLU A 9 0.11 4.13 7.97
CA GLU A 9 0.52 4.89 9.15
C GLU A 9 0.96 6.30 8.74
N ASN A 10 0.55 7.30 9.53
CA ASN A 10 0.88 8.71 9.33
C ASN A 10 0.50 9.32 7.97
N PHE A 11 -0.25 8.60 7.13
CA PHE A 11 -0.69 9.09 5.82
C PHE A 11 -1.71 10.23 5.98
N LYS A 12 -1.39 11.43 5.46
CA LYS A 12 -2.24 12.64 5.53
C LYS A 12 -2.71 13.00 6.96
N GLY A 13 -1.98 12.58 7.99
CA GLY A 13 -2.32 12.84 9.39
C GLY A 13 -3.38 11.91 9.97
N ILE A 14 -3.55 10.70 9.42
CA ILE A 14 -4.23 9.62 10.14
C ILE A 14 -3.44 9.34 11.44
N GLY A 15 -4.08 9.58 12.59
CA GLY A 15 -3.42 9.52 13.90
C GLY A 15 -3.21 8.12 14.48
N GLU A 16 -3.95 7.11 14.01
CA GLU A 16 -3.75 5.71 14.39
C GLU A 16 -3.58 4.84 13.14
N PRO A 17 -2.68 3.84 13.15
CA PRO A 17 -2.50 2.90 12.05
C PRO A 17 -3.81 2.29 11.56
N VAL A 18 -4.10 2.45 10.27
CA VAL A 18 -5.28 1.82 9.64
C VAL A 18 -4.87 0.47 9.09
N LYS A 19 -5.42 -0.61 9.64
CA LYS A 19 -5.18 -2.00 9.22
C LYS A 19 -6.44 -2.59 8.61
N ILE A 20 -6.32 -3.10 7.39
CA ILE A 20 -7.42 -3.74 6.64
C ILE A 20 -6.96 -5.14 6.27
N ASP A 21 -7.69 -6.14 6.74
CA ASP A 21 -7.48 -7.55 6.39
C ASP A 21 -8.56 -8.00 5.40
N LEU A 22 -8.13 -8.47 4.23
CA LEU A 22 -8.95 -9.01 3.15
C LEU A 22 -8.68 -10.50 2.92
N SER A 23 -7.93 -11.16 3.81
CA SER A 23 -7.51 -12.55 3.66
C SER A 23 -8.62 -13.57 3.99
N GLY A 24 -9.53 -13.23 4.92
CA GLY A 24 -10.47 -14.18 5.52
C GLY A 24 -11.88 -14.23 4.91
N GLY A 25 -12.16 -13.51 3.82
CA GLY A 25 -13.51 -13.38 3.26
C GLY A 25 -13.71 -14.10 1.92
N ASP A 26 -14.96 -14.45 1.62
CA ASP A 26 -15.38 -14.77 0.25
C ASP A 26 -15.18 -13.51 -0.61
N ARG A 27 -14.16 -13.56 -1.47
CA ARG A 27 -13.74 -12.44 -2.33
C ARG A 27 -14.75 -12.10 -3.42
N SER A 28 -15.84 -12.86 -3.53
CA SER A 28 -16.97 -12.50 -4.39
C SER A 28 -17.78 -11.30 -3.88
N PHE A 29 -17.60 -10.91 -2.61
CA PHE A 29 -18.28 -9.74 -2.03
C PHE A 29 -17.39 -8.49 -2.02
N PRO A 30 -17.97 -7.31 -2.33
CA PRO A 30 -17.22 -6.06 -2.29
C PRO A 30 -16.81 -5.71 -0.85
N PHE A 31 -15.60 -5.20 -0.68
CA PHE A 31 -15.18 -4.56 0.57
C PHE A 31 -15.93 -3.23 0.74
N ILE A 32 -16.55 -3.01 1.91
CA ILE A 32 -17.32 -1.80 2.20
C ILE A 32 -16.67 -1.07 3.38
N LEU A 33 -16.24 0.18 3.14
CA LEU A 33 -15.71 1.07 4.17
C LEU A 33 -16.81 2.03 4.65
N VAL A 34 -17.24 1.88 5.91
CA VAL A 34 -18.29 2.70 6.54
C VAL A 34 -17.75 3.45 7.76
N GLY A 35 -18.40 4.56 8.11
CA GLY A 35 -18.00 5.42 9.23
C GLY A 35 -18.61 6.81 9.12
N ASN A 36 -18.53 7.59 10.20
CA ASN A 36 -19.09 8.95 10.27
C ASN A 36 -18.41 9.91 9.27
N ASN A 37 -19.06 11.04 8.98
CA ASN A 37 -18.40 12.08 8.18
C ASN A 37 -17.08 12.50 8.82
N GLU A 38 -16.08 12.82 7.97
CA GLU A 38 -14.73 13.22 8.38
C GLU A 38 -13.92 12.16 9.16
N SER A 39 -14.42 10.92 9.26
CA SER A 39 -13.71 9.81 9.92
C SER A 39 -12.51 9.24 9.13
N GLY A 40 -12.03 9.94 8.10
CA GLY A 40 -10.86 9.52 7.32
C GLY A 40 -11.12 8.52 6.17
N LYS A 41 -12.37 8.11 5.87
CA LYS A 41 -12.67 7.11 4.81
C LYS A 41 -12.04 7.42 3.46
N THR A 42 -12.19 8.66 2.98
CA THR A 42 -11.61 9.11 1.70
C THR A 42 -10.09 9.07 1.76
N THR A 43 -9.51 9.46 2.89
CA THR A 43 -8.05 9.43 3.13
C THR A 43 -7.51 8.01 3.09
N THR A 44 -8.21 7.05 3.73
CA THR A 44 -7.86 5.62 3.67
C THR A 44 -7.87 5.10 2.24
N LEU A 45 -8.94 5.38 1.47
CA LEU A 45 -9.01 4.94 0.07
C LEU A 45 -7.93 5.57 -0.81
N GLN A 46 -7.55 6.82 -0.55
CA GLN A 46 -6.42 7.47 -1.23
C GLN A 46 -5.09 6.79 -0.91
N GLY A 47 -4.86 6.39 0.34
CA GLY A 47 -3.67 5.64 0.74
C GLY A 47 -3.60 4.27 0.07
N ILE A 48 -4.71 3.52 0.07
CA ILE A 48 -4.83 2.23 -0.64
C ILE A 48 -4.55 2.41 -2.13
N HIS A 49 -5.12 3.45 -2.76
CA HIS A 49 -4.91 3.73 -4.17
C HIS A 49 -3.44 4.03 -4.47
N LEU A 50 -2.80 4.90 -3.69
CA LEU A 50 -1.39 5.23 -3.87
C LEU A 50 -0.50 4.00 -3.71
N LEU A 51 -0.72 3.22 -2.65
CA LEU A 51 0.03 2.00 -2.40
C LEU A 51 -0.13 1.00 -3.54
N SER A 52 -1.33 0.87 -4.09
CA SER A 52 -1.58 0.02 -5.26
C SER A 52 -0.78 0.49 -6.48
N GLN A 53 -0.66 1.80 -6.71
CA GLN A 53 0.16 2.35 -7.80
C GLN A 53 1.66 2.13 -7.56
N LEU A 54 2.12 2.29 -6.32
CA LEU A 54 3.52 2.02 -5.93
C LEU A 54 3.91 0.55 -6.21
N CYS A 55 3.02 -0.38 -5.90
CA CYS A 55 3.22 -1.81 -6.20
C CYS A 55 3.33 -2.09 -7.71
N LEU A 56 2.69 -1.26 -8.54
CA LEU A 56 2.79 -1.31 -10.01
C LEU A 56 3.99 -0.53 -10.56
N GLY A 57 4.86 0.00 -9.69
CA GLY A 57 6.08 0.70 -10.08
C GLY A 57 5.90 2.19 -10.36
N LYS A 58 4.79 2.81 -9.93
CA LYS A 58 4.66 4.27 -9.97
C LYS A 58 5.81 4.90 -9.19
N GLN A 59 6.48 5.86 -9.80
CA GLN A 59 7.41 6.76 -9.11
C GLN A 59 6.63 7.95 -8.57
N LEU A 60 6.89 8.33 -7.32
CA LEU A 60 6.26 9.49 -6.69
C LEU A 60 6.84 10.77 -7.28
N THR A 61 5.95 11.72 -7.58
CA THR A 61 6.33 13.10 -7.92
C THR A 61 6.40 13.97 -6.66
N ASP A 62 7.00 15.15 -6.76
CA ASP A 62 7.00 16.14 -5.68
C ASP A 62 5.58 16.51 -5.22
N GLU A 63 4.63 16.53 -6.16
CA GLU A 63 3.21 16.75 -5.88
C GLU A 63 2.59 15.59 -5.08
N ASP A 64 2.96 14.34 -5.41
CA ASP A 64 2.52 13.19 -4.63
C ASP A 64 3.05 13.30 -3.19
N PHE A 65 4.34 13.60 -2.99
CA PHE A 65 4.94 13.79 -1.66
C PHE A 65 4.25 14.90 -0.86
N ALA A 66 4.00 16.06 -1.48
CA ALA A 66 3.28 17.15 -0.83
C ALA A 66 1.85 16.74 -0.46
N SER A 67 1.20 15.92 -1.29
CA SER A 67 -0.18 15.49 -1.06
C SER A 67 -0.30 14.50 0.10
N ILE A 68 0.68 13.64 0.34
CA ILE A 68 0.62 12.60 1.39
C ILE A 68 1.03 13.11 2.77
N ARG A 69 1.74 14.23 2.83
CA ARG A 69 2.22 14.82 4.08
C ARG A 69 1.06 15.22 5.00
N PRO A 70 1.15 14.96 6.31
CA PRO A 70 0.28 15.59 7.30
C PRO A 70 0.36 17.12 7.20
N LYS A 71 -0.78 17.80 7.34
CA LYS A 71 -0.84 19.28 7.27
C LYS A 71 -0.37 19.98 8.56
N THR A 72 0.36 19.28 9.43
CA THR A 72 0.88 19.82 10.69
C THR A 72 2.18 20.58 10.44
N ALA A 73 2.42 21.64 11.22
CA ALA A 73 3.58 22.53 11.02
C ALA A 73 4.93 21.84 11.21
N PHE A 74 4.95 20.75 11.98
CA PHE A 74 6.11 19.88 12.17
C PHE A 74 5.64 18.44 12.11
N PHE A 75 6.20 17.67 11.19
CA PHE A 75 6.03 16.23 11.05
C PHE A 75 7.42 15.68 10.77
N ASP A 76 7.89 14.79 11.64
CA ASP A 76 9.26 14.25 11.68
C ASP A 76 9.23 12.71 11.79
N GLU A 77 8.09 12.12 11.41
CA GLU A 77 7.89 10.67 11.40
C GLU A 77 7.85 10.15 9.96
N ASP A 78 8.03 8.85 9.79
CA ASP A 78 7.87 8.21 8.49
C ASP A 78 6.39 8.04 8.13
N ILE A 79 6.07 8.17 6.85
CA ILE A 79 4.81 7.64 6.30
C ILE A 79 5.04 6.20 5.88
N VAL A 80 4.32 5.27 6.52
CA VAL A 80 4.42 3.85 6.24
C VAL A 80 3.19 3.38 5.47
N LEU A 81 3.44 2.79 4.30
CA LEU A 81 2.41 2.16 3.46
C LEU A 81 2.81 0.71 3.23
N SER A 82 2.03 -0.23 3.78
CA SER A 82 2.34 -1.66 3.70
C SER A 82 1.16 -2.47 3.18
N THR A 83 1.44 -3.52 2.42
CA THR A 83 0.42 -4.40 1.87
C THR A 83 0.96 -5.81 1.67
N THR A 84 0.05 -6.78 1.71
CA THR A 84 0.32 -8.15 1.32
C THR A 84 -0.41 -8.45 0.03
N ILE A 85 0.29 -9.07 -0.92
CA ILE A 85 -0.22 -9.36 -2.25
C ILE A 85 0.02 -10.84 -2.57
N LEU A 86 -1.00 -11.51 -3.08
CA LEU A 86 -0.89 -12.83 -3.69
C LEU A 86 -0.70 -12.67 -5.20
N LEU A 87 0.34 -13.29 -5.73
CA LEU A 87 0.75 -13.19 -7.13
C LEU A 87 0.66 -14.55 -7.82
N ASP A 88 0.18 -14.56 -9.06
CA ASP A 88 0.34 -15.73 -9.92
C ASP A 88 1.70 -15.72 -10.65
N GLU A 89 2.09 -16.86 -11.23
CA GLU A 89 3.37 -17.01 -11.94
C GLU A 89 3.54 -16.00 -13.09
N THR A 90 2.47 -15.71 -13.83
CA THR A 90 2.52 -14.77 -14.96
C THR A 90 2.73 -13.32 -14.52
N GLU A 91 2.28 -12.98 -13.31
CA GLU A 91 2.44 -11.68 -12.70
C GLU A 91 3.82 -11.50 -12.09
N ILE A 92 4.36 -12.55 -11.48
CA ILE A 92 5.76 -12.57 -11.02
C ILE A 92 6.70 -12.24 -12.20
N GLU A 93 6.45 -12.83 -13.38
CA GLU A 93 7.23 -12.53 -14.59
C GLU A 93 7.09 -11.08 -15.08
N LYS A 94 5.90 -10.49 -14.95
CA LYS A 94 5.67 -9.07 -15.31
C LYS A 94 6.35 -8.13 -14.33
N LEU A 95 6.21 -8.38 -13.03
CA LEU A 95 6.82 -7.58 -11.97
C LEU A 95 8.36 -7.66 -12.03
N ALA A 96 8.93 -8.81 -12.37
CA ALA A 96 10.37 -8.99 -12.58
C ALA A 96 10.96 -8.06 -13.65
N LYS A 97 10.16 -7.59 -14.62
CA LYS A 97 10.59 -6.67 -15.67
C LYS A 97 10.61 -5.21 -15.19
N ILE A 98 9.85 -4.88 -14.15
CA ILE A 98 9.84 -3.57 -13.52
C ILE A 98 11.09 -3.49 -12.63
N LYS A 99 12.10 -2.72 -13.04
CA LYS A 99 13.43 -2.63 -12.40
C LYS A 99 13.40 -2.40 -10.87
N ILE A 100 12.33 -1.81 -10.34
CA ILE A 100 12.13 -1.53 -8.91
C ILE A 100 11.94 -2.83 -8.09
N LEU A 101 11.47 -3.92 -8.70
CA LEU A 101 11.15 -5.19 -8.03
C LEU A 101 12.16 -6.30 -8.33
N LYS A 102 13.29 -5.99 -8.98
CA LYS A 102 14.30 -7.00 -9.35
C LYS A 102 14.88 -7.72 -8.12
N LYS A 103 15.01 -7.00 -7.01
CA LYS A 103 15.44 -7.53 -5.69
C LYS A 103 14.38 -8.45 -5.07
N ILE A 104 13.10 -8.17 -5.36
CA ILE A 104 11.94 -8.92 -4.85
C ILE A 104 11.76 -10.26 -5.56
N LYS A 105 12.14 -10.36 -6.85
CA LYS A 105 12.12 -11.62 -7.60
C LYS A 105 13.07 -12.67 -6.98
N ASP A 106 14.25 -12.24 -6.56
CA ASP A 106 15.26 -13.13 -5.99
C ASP A 106 14.80 -13.69 -4.63
N ASP A 107 14.03 -12.92 -3.84
CA ASP A 107 13.42 -13.36 -2.58
C ASP A 107 12.15 -14.22 -2.77
N LEU A 108 11.33 -13.96 -3.81
CA LEU A 108 10.09 -14.70 -4.12
C LEU A 108 10.34 -16.12 -4.67
N SER A 109 11.49 -16.34 -5.31
CA SER A 109 11.85 -17.61 -5.93
C SER A 109 11.92 -18.79 -4.94
N GLU A 110 12.10 -18.52 -3.64
CA GLU A 110 12.32 -19.57 -2.64
C GLU A 110 11.14 -19.81 -1.70
N LYS A 111 10.21 -18.86 -1.51
CA LYS A 111 9.18 -18.96 -0.46
C LYS A 111 7.88 -18.22 -0.82
N SER A 112 6.88 -18.99 -1.28
CA SER A 112 5.46 -18.58 -1.35
C SER A 112 5.11 -17.51 -2.39
N GLN A 113 3.96 -17.68 -3.05
CA GLN A 113 3.32 -16.70 -3.96
C GLN A 113 2.85 -15.40 -3.26
N THR A 114 3.28 -15.18 -2.03
CA THR A 114 2.87 -14.07 -1.17
C THR A 114 4.01 -13.07 -1.08
N LEU A 115 3.71 -11.82 -1.40
CA LEU A 115 4.65 -10.73 -1.33
C LEU A 115 4.19 -9.71 -0.29
N HIS A 116 5.04 -9.44 0.70
CA HIS A 116 4.87 -8.34 1.64
C HIS A 116 5.66 -7.14 1.13
N LEU A 117 4.98 -6.03 0.88
CA LEU A 117 5.58 -4.78 0.46
C LEU A 117 5.38 -3.73 1.54
N SER A 118 6.45 -3.04 1.90
CA SER A 118 6.42 -1.90 2.81
C SER A 118 7.23 -0.76 2.20
N PHE A 119 6.60 0.40 2.12
CA PHE A 119 7.22 1.64 1.67
C PHE A 119 7.28 2.58 2.87
N SER A 120 8.49 2.86 3.35
CA SER A 120 8.73 3.96 4.28
C SER A 120 9.15 5.19 3.48
N ILE A 121 8.41 6.28 3.66
CA ILE A 121 8.66 7.55 3.00
C ILE A 121 9.05 8.57 4.07
N PHE A 122 10.32 8.97 4.04
CA PHE A 122 10.86 10.07 4.83
C PHE A 122 10.60 11.39 4.08
N ILE A 123 9.95 12.37 4.72
CA ILE A 123 9.53 13.65 4.11
C ILE A 123 10.16 14.84 4.84
#